data_AF-A0A6N7RQS7-F1
#
_entry.id   AF-A0A6N7RQS7-F1
#
_cell.length_a   1.000
_cell.length_b   1.000
_cell.length_c   1.000
_cell.angle_alpha   90.00
_cell.angle_beta   90.00
_cell.angle_gamma   90.00
#
_symmetry.space_group_name_H-M   'P 1'
#
loop_
_entity.id
_entity.type
_entity.pdbx_description
1 polymer ?
#
loop_
_entity_poly.entity_id
_entity_poly.type
_entity_poly.pdbx_seq_one_letter_code
_entity_poly.pdbx_strand_id
1 'polypeptide(L)'
;MDLPEQRIVVHHRICERHPDVTEDDVRTAWRNSVRIQKREGSFDDRYLALGTDRHGRLLELCAARIDDESVLVLHAMRATVKAITELGFNERRRKR
;
A
#
# COMPACT_ATOMS: atom_id res chain seq x y z
N MET A 1 8.48 -8.04 -12.29
CA MET A 1 9.27 -7.48 -11.17
C MET A 1 9.07 -8.45 -10.03
N ASP A 2 9.86 -9.52 -10.01
CA ASP A 2 9.90 -10.47 -8.90
C ASP A 2 10.63 -9.77 -7.75
N LEU A 3 9.85 -9.13 -6.88
CA LEU A 3 10.38 -8.79 -5.57
C LEU A 3 10.59 -10.14 -4.86
N PRO A 4 11.78 -10.44 -4.30
CA PRO A 4 11.93 -11.61 -3.43
C PRO A 4 10.79 -11.58 -2.41
N GLU A 5 10.25 -12.75 -2.02
CA GLU A 5 9.09 -12.87 -1.12
C GLU A 5 9.25 -11.96 0.10
N GLN A 6 8.78 -10.71 -0.02
CA GLN A 6 9.12 -9.68 0.93
C GLN A 6 8.34 -9.99 2.20
N ARG A 7 9.02 -10.08 3.34
CA ARG A 7 8.37 -10.28 4.62
C ARG A 7 7.56 -9.03 4.95
N ILE A 8 6.25 -9.15 4.92
CA ILE A 8 5.33 -8.07 5.26
C ILE A 8 5.09 -8.10 6.76
N VAL A 9 5.34 -7.00 7.46
CA VAL A 9 4.97 -6.82 8.86
C VAL A 9 3.80 -5.83 8.89
N VAL A 10 2.74 -6.15 9.62
CA VAL A 10 1.54 -5.30 9.73
C VAL A 10 1.51 -4.69 11.12
N HIS A 11 1.44 -3.36 11.21
CA HIS A 11 1.35 -2.68 12.48
C HIS A 11 -0.05 -2.87 13.11
N HIS A 12 -0.12 -3.36 14.35
CA HIS A 12 -1.38 -3.69 15.06
C HIS A 12 -2.43 -2.55 15.03
N ARG A 13 -1.97 -1.30 15.14
CA ARG A 13 -2.80 -0.09 15.08
C ARG A 13 -3.63 0.07 13.80
N ILE A 14 -3.32 -0.63 12.72
CA ILE A 14 -4.15 -0.62 11.50
C ILE A 14 -5.54 -1.17 11.82
N CYS A 15 -5.61 -2.37 12.40
CA CYS A 15 -6.87 -3.04 12.72
C CYS A 15 -7.63 -2.33 13.86
N GLU A 16 -6.91 -1.67 14.79
CA GLU A 16 -7.54 -0.84 15.83
C GLU A 16 -8.25 0.40 15.24
N ARG A 17 -7.67 1.03 14.20
CA ARG A 17 -8.24 2.22 13.57
C ARG A 17 -9.23 1.91 12.46
N HIS A 18 -9.04 0.79 11.77
CA HIS A 18 -9.87 0.32 10.66
C HIS A 18 -10.29 -1.14 10.94
N PRO A 19 -11.29 -1.36 11.81
CA PRO A 19 -11.71 -2.72 12.21
C PRO A 19 -12.24 -3.58 11.06
N ASP A 20 -12.58 -2.98 9.92
CA ASP A 20 -12.98 -3.70 8.70
C ASP A 20 -11.78 -4.17 7.86
N VAL A 21 -10.55 -3.85 8.26
CA VAL A 21 -9.31 -4.25 7.59
C VAL A 21 -8.52 -5.19 8.49
N THR A 22 -8.37 -6.44 8.05
CA THR A 22 -7.57 -7.45 8.76
C THR A 22 -6.10 -7.41 8.34
N GLU A 23 -5.21 -8.02 9.13
CA GLU A 23 -3.81 -8.17 8.71
C GLU A 23 -3.66 -8.95 7.39
N ASP A 24 -4.51 -9.95 7.16
CA ASP A 24 -4.49 -10.74 5.93
C ASP A 24 -4.90 -9.91 4.71
N ASP A 25 -5.88 -9.01 4.88
CA ASP A 25 -6.27 -8.05 3.84
C ASP A 25 -5.09 -7.14 3.47
N VAL A 26 -4.35 -6.65 4.47
CA VAL A 26 -3.16 -5.81 4.27
C VAL A 26 -2.07 -6.56 3.53
N ARG A 27 -1.74 -7.78 3.96
CA ARG A 27 -0.71 -8.62 3.33
C ARG A 27 -1.08 -8.95 1.89
N THR A 28 -2.33 -9.30 1.66
CA THR A 28 -2.86 -9.61 0.33
C THR A 28 -2.82 -8.38 -0.57
N ALA A 29 -3.30 -7.22 -0.08
CA ALA A 29 -3.26 -5.98 -0.85
C ALA A 29 -1.83 -5.53 -1.17
N TRP A 30 -0.87 -5.67 -0.25
CA TRP A 30 0.52 -5.37 -0.55
C TRP A 30 1.09 -6.26 -1.67
N ARG A 31 0.89 -7.59 -1.58
CA ARG A 31 1.33 -8.53 -2.62
C ARG A 31 0.67 -8.27 -3.97
N ASN A 32 -0.60 -7.87 -3.94
CA ASN A 32 -1.39 -7.53 -5.13
C ASN A 32 -1.34 -6.03 -5.46
N SER A 33 -0.23 -5.35 -5.15
CA SER A 33 -0.11 -3.93 -5.44
C SER A 33 -0.13 -3.68 -6.95
N VAL A 34 -1.08 -2.88 -7.41
CA VAL A 34 -1.14 -2.40 -8.80
C VAL A 34 -0.14 -1.27 -9.04
N ARG A 35 0.25 -0.56 -7.98
CA ARG A 35 1.29 0.46 -8.02
C ARG A 35 1.89 0.68 -6.65
N ILE A 36 3.21 0.89 -6.61
CA ILE A 36 3.97 1.28 -5.43
C ILE A 36 4.82 2.49 -5.82
N GLN A 37 4.81 3.54 -5.01
CA GLN A 37 5.61 4.74 -5.22
C GLN A 37 6.33 5.12 -3.93
N LYS A 38 7.64 5.38 -4.03
CA LYS A 38 8.41 5.98 -2.94
C LYS A 38 7.99 7.44 -2.77
N ARG A 39 7.66 7.86 -1.55
CA ARG A 39 7.27 9.24 -1.24
C ARG A 39 8.50 10.10 -0.95
N GLU A 40 8.74 11.10 -1.78
CA GLU A 40 9.85 12.05 -1.62
C GLU A 40 9.71 12.88 -0.33
N GLY A 41 10.85 13.27 0.27
CA GLY A 41 10.88 14.17 1.43
C GLY A 41 10.48 13.55 2.78
N SER A 42 10.23 12.24 2.83
CA SER A 42 10.05 11.52 4.09
C SER A 42 11.38 10.93 4.58
N PHE A 43 11.66 11.06 5.89
CA PHE A 43 12.73 10.29 6.52
C PHE A 43 12.32 8.81 6.48
N ASP A 44 13.27 7.98 6.05
CA ASP A 44 13.17 6.55 5.71
C ASP A 44 12.40 6.23 4.42
N ASP A 45 12.76 5.11 3.80
CA ASP A 45 12.17 4.56 2.57
C ASP A 45 10.67 4.30 2.71
N ARG A 46 9.85 5.35 2.65
CA ARG A 46 8.40 5.25 2.74
C ARG A 46 7.78 5.12 1.37
N TYR A 47 6.79 4.25 1.31
CA TYR A 47 6.06 3.93 0.10
C TYR A 47 4.57 4.19 0.31
N LEU A 48 3.92 4.69 -0.72
CA LEU A 48 2.47 4.60 -0.91
C LEU A 48 2.20 3.52 -1.95
N ALA A 49 1.32 2.58 -1.63
CA ALA A 49 0.87 1.55 -2.55
C ALA A 49 -0.65 1.55 -2.68
N LEU A 50 -1.14 1.06 -3.82
CA LEU A 50 -2.52 0.66 -4.03
C LEU A 50 -2.54 -0.82 -4.39
N GLY A 51 -3.40 -1.59 -3.73
CA GLY A 51 -3.54 -3.00 -4.04
C GLY A 51 -4.87 -3.57 -3.55
N THR A 52 -5.24 -4.72 -4.11
CA THR A 52 -6.54 -5.35 -3.83
C THR A 52 -6.41 -6.42 -2.76
N ASP A 53 -7.26 -6.35 -1.74
CA ASP A 53 -7.34 -7.41 -0.73
C ASP A 53 -8.06 -8.68 -1.25
N ARG A 54 -8.21 -9.69 -0.39
CA ARG A 54 -8.85 -10.97 -0.71
C ARG A 54 -10.35 -10.84 -1.03
N HIS A 55 -10.96 -9.71 -0.70
CA HIS A 55 -12.36 -9.39 -0.95
C HIS A 55 -12.54 -8.52 -2.20
N GLY A 56 -11.46 -8.23 -2.93
CA GLY A 56 -11.47 -7.36 -4.11
C GLY A 56 -11.60 -5.87 -3.76
N ARG A 57 -11.46 -5.48 -2.48
CA ARG A 57 -11.46 -4.07 -2.09
C ARG A 57 -10.10 -3.47 -2.41
N LEU A 58 -10.09 -2.32 -3.06
CA LEU A 58 -8.87 -1.55 -3.27
C LEU A 58 -8.48 -0.86 -1.95
N LEU A 59 -7.29 -1.16 -1.45
CA LEU A 59 -6.69 -0.53 -0.28
C LEU A 59 -5.56 0.39 -0.70
N GLU A 60 -5.44 1.52 0.01
CA GLU A 60 -4.21 2.31 0.06
C GLU A 60 -3.35 1.83 1.23
N LEU A 61 -2.04 1.70 1.01
CA LEU A 61 -1.08 1.24 2.02
C LEU A 61 0.08 2.21 2.13
N CYS A 62 0.41 2.62 3.35
CA CYS A 62 1.67 3.31 3.66
C CYS A 62 2.61 2.33 4.35
N ALA A 63 3.77 2.11 3.75
CA ALA A 63 4.79 1.23 4.31
C ALA A 63 6.14 1.94 4.45
N ALA A 64 6.99 1.41 5.31
CA ALA A 64 8.40 1.76 5.39
C ALA A 64 9.23 0.49 5.20
N ARG A 65 10.34 0.57 4.46
CA ARG A 65 11.35 -0.48 4.48
C ARG A 65 11.99 -0.52 5.87
N ILE A 66 12.12 -1.70 6.44
CA ILE A 66 12.78 -1.91 7.75
C ILE A 66 14.08 -2.71 7.62
N ASP A 67 14.22 -3.51 6.55
CA ASP A 67 15.45 -4.16 6.12
C ASP A 67 15.37 -4.50 4.61
N ASP A 68 16.38 -5.17 4.05
CA ASP A 68 16.44 -5.49 2.62
C ASP A 68 15.28 -6.39 2.16
N GLU A 69 14.74 -7.21 3.06
CA GLU A 69 13.75 -8.24 2.78
C GLU A 69 12.38 -7.96 3.40
N SER A 70 12.24 -6.87 4.18
CA SER A 70 11.04 -6.62 4.98
C SER A 70 10.51 -5.20 4.84
N VAL A 71 9.18 -5.11 4.87
CA VAL A 71 8.44 -3.86 4.93
C VAL A 71 7.47 -3.87 6.10
N LEU A 72 7.40 -2.76 6.80
CA LEU A 72 6.40 -2.50 7.82
C LEU A 72 5.28 -1.65 7.21
N VAL A 73 4.08 -2.23 7.09
CA VAL A 73 2.88 -1.47 6.75
C VAL A 73 2.38 -0.78 8.02
N LEU A 74 2.41 0.56 7.99
CA LEU A 74 2.10 1.44 9.12
C LEU A 74 0.64 1.94 9.06
N HIS A 75 0.08 2.00 7.86
CA HIS A 75 -1.29 2.42 7.63
C HIS A 75 -1.86 1.65 6.44
N ALA A 76 -3.11 1.19 6.57
CA ALA A 76 -3.87 0.67 5.46
C ALA A 76 -5.34 1.00 5.68
N MET A 77 -6.03 1.39 4.61
CA MET A 77 -7.47 1.61 4.59
C MET A 77 -8.01 1.50 3.17
N ARG A 78 -9.32 1.58 3.00
CA ARG A 78 -9.93 1.71 1.66
C ARG A 78 -9.30 2.87 0.91
N ALA A 79 -8.92 2.63 -0.34
CA ALA A 79 -8.23 3.60 -1.16
C ALA A 79 -9.05 4.90 -1.30
N THR A 80 -8.40 6.03 -1.02
CA THR A 80 -9.00 7.35 -1.21
C THR A 80 -8.74 7.86 -2.62
N VAL A 81 -9.61 8.77 -3.09
CA VAL A 81 -9.38 9.50 -4.35
C VAL A 81 -8.04 10.22 -4.35
N LYS A 82 -7.57 10.71 -3.19
CA LYS A 82 -6.28 11.37 -3.04
C LYS A 82 -5.13 10.40 -3.36
N ALA A 83 -5.10 9.22 -2.74
CA ALA A 83 -4.05 8.23 -3.00
C ALA A 83 -4.07 7.72 -4.45
N ILE A 84 -5.27 7.48 -5.01
CA ILE A 84 -5.46 7.11 -6.42
C ILE A 84 -4.88 8.20 -7.35
N THR A 85 -5.13 9.47 -7.03
CA THR A 85 -4.62 10.60 -7.83
C THR A 85 -3.12 10.77 -7.68
N GLU A 86 -2.59 10.69 -6.46
CA GLU A 86 -1.16 10.77 -6.16
C GLU A 86 -0.38 9.70 -6.94
N LEU A 87 -0.94 8.50 -7.05
CA LEU A 87 -0.37 7.40 -7.81
C LEU A 87 -0.67 7.47 -9.32
N GLY A 88 -1.25 8.55 -9.82
CA GLY A 88 -1.39 8.82 -11.26
C GLY A 88 -2.56 8.11 -11.95
N PHE A 89 -3.49 7.50 -11.20
CA PHE A 89 -4.65 6.82 -11.80
C PHE A 89 -5.80 7.77 -12.20
N ASN A 90 -5.64 9.08 -11.99
CA ASN A 90 -6.65 10.09 -12.34
C ASN A 90 -6.31 10.93 -13.58
N GLU A 91 -5.32 10.52 -14.36
CA GLU A 91 -5.09 11.13 -15.67
C GLU A 91 -6.18 10.64 -16.64
N ARG A 92 -7.17 11.49 -16.91
CA ARG A 92 -7.95 11.36 -18.15
C ARG A 92 -6.93 11.28 -19.28
N ARG A 93 -6.94 10.20 -20.08
CA ARG A 93 -6.21 10.09 -21.35
C ARG A 93 -6.21 11.47 -22.01
N ARG A 94 -5.07 12.16 -22.04
CA ARG A 94 -4.87 13.20 -23.05
C ARG A 94 -4.87 12.44 -24.37
N LYS A 95 -6.03 12.41 -25.03
CA LYS A 95 -6.11 12.04 -26.45
C LYS A 95 -5.12 12.97 -27.16
N ARG A 96 -4.00 12.40 -27.61
CA ARG A 96 -3.22 13.00 -28.69
C ARG A 96 -4.02 12.88 -29.98
#